data_AF-A0A2P8A3M6-F1
#
_entry.id   AF-A0A2P8A3M6-F1
#
_cell.length_a   1.000
_cell.length_b   1.000
_cell.length_c   1.000
_cell.angle_alpha   90.00
_cell.angle_beta   90.00
_cell.angle_gamma   90.00
#
_symmetry.space_group_name_H-M   'P 1'
#
loop_
_entity.id
_entity.type
_entity.pdbx_description
1 polymer ?
#
loop_
_entity_poly.entity_id
_entity_poly.type
_entity_poly.pdbx_seq_one_letter_code
_entity_poly.pdbx_strand_id
1 'polypeptide(L)'
;MPAEPEPEATEAAPSAARPDACALVSRADAERLAGTPVEDPVPVRESCTYTAPVTGPTAQVEVYVGDGAKKYLDIERDLGHEVRPLAGVGDEAHLTAEAFFIRKGDVWVAVRLMRLNDPQENREPLQSLARTVAGRM
;
A
#
# COMPACT_ATOMS: atom_id res chain seq x y z
N MET A 1 10.17 46.86 -2.84
CA MET A 1 9.65 45.67 -3.53
C MET A 1 8.89 44.87 -2.48
N PRO A 2 7.56 44.74 -2.55
CA PRO A 2 6.81 43.97 -1.58
C PRO A 2 7.07 42.47 -1.77
N ALA A 3 7.35 41.75 -0.69
CA ALA A 3 7.54 40.30 -0.68
C ALA A 3 6.18 39.59 -0.65
N GLU A 4 6.09 38.54 -1.46
CA GLU A 4 4.96 37.60 -1.60
C GLU A 4 4.56 36.95 -0.26
N PRO A 5 3.26 36.60 -0.08
CA PRO A 5 2.80 35.88 1.10
C PRO A 5 3.34 34.44 1.09
N GLU A 6 3.86 34.01 2.25
CA GLU A 6 4.20 32.62 2.56
C GLU A 6 3.00 31.69 2.31
N PRO A 7 3.20 30.48 1.78
CA PRO A 7 2.12 29.50 1.70
C PRO A 7 1.75 29.09 3.13
N GLU A 8 0.53 29.44 3.53
CA GLU A 8 -0.15 28.86 4.68
C GLU A 8 0.01 27.33 4.60
N ALA A 9 0.71 26.77 5.58
CA ALA A 9 0.67 25.35 5.85
C ALA A 9 -0.76 25.03 6.28
N THR A 10 -1.58 24.55 5.33
CA THR A 10 -2.89 23.96 5.63
C THR A 10 -2.67 22.85 6.64
N GLU A 11 -3.00 23.16 7.90
CA GLU A 11 -3.10 22.19 8.99
C GLU A 11 -4.20 21.20 8.61
N ALA A 12 -3.78 20.01 8.16
CA ALA A 12 -4.69 18.95 7.79
C ALA A 12 -5.49 18.56 9.03
N ALA A 13 -6.82 18.68 8.92
CA ALA A 13 -7.76 18.29 9.97
C ALA A 13 -7.42 16.89 10.52
N PRO A 14 -7.59 16.65 11.83
CA PRO A 14 -7.32 15.36 12.43
C PRO A 14 -8.26 14.33 11.80
N SER A 15 -7.71 13.57 10.85
CA SER A 15 -8.41 12.41 10.32
C SER A 15 -8.72 11.48 11.47
N ALA A 16 -9.98 11.03 11.55
CA ALA A 16 -10.38 9.88 12.36
C ALA A 16 -9.25 8.86 12.32
N ALA A 17 -8.71 8.49 13.50
CA ALA A 17 -7.45 7.78 13.65
C ALA A 17 -7.36 6.61 12.66
N ARG A 18 -6.74 6.87 11.51
CA ARG A 18 -6.57 5.88 10.46
C ARG A 18 -5.56 4.87 11.00
N PRO A 19 -5.74 3.56 10.71
CA PRO A 19 -4.80 2.56 11.17
C PRO A 19 -3.40 2.87 10.65
N ASP A 20 -2.39 2.72 11.52
CA ASP A 20 -1.00 2.94 11.15
C ASP A 20 -0.58 2.00 10.01
N ALA A 21 -0.12 2.56 8.90
CA ALA A 21 0.30 1.81 7.71
C ALA A 21 1.38 0.76 8.05
N CYS A 22 2.37 1.14 8.86
CA CYS A 22 3.44 0.25 9.32
C CYS A 22 2.99 -0.80 10.34
N ALA A 23 1.82 -0.62 10.99
CA ALA A 23 1.27 -1.60 11.92
C ALA A 23 0.40 -2.64 11.20
N LEU A 24 -0.23 -2.26 10.09
CA LEU A 24 -1.04 -3.18 9.27
C LEU A 24 -0.20 -4.27 8.63
N VAL A 25 0.98 -3.92 8.10
CA VAL A 25 1.92 -4.85 7.48
C VAL A 25 3.15 -4.94 8.38
N SER A 26 3.46 -6.13 8.88
CA SER A 26 4.70 -6.30 9.65
C SER A 26 5.90 -6.40 8.70
N ARG A 27 7.11 -6.11 9.20
CA ARG A 27 8.34 -6.35 8.44
C ARG A 27 8.42 -7.78 7.89
N ALA A 28 8.07 -8.78 8.70
CA ALA A 28 8.08 -10.18 8.26
C ALA A 28 7.08 -10.46 7.11
N ASP A 29 5.92 -9.78 7.12
CA ASP A 29 4.97 -9.88 6.01
C ASP A 29 5.51 -9.23 4.73
N ALA A 30 6.16 -8.07 4.87
CA ALA A 30 6.82 -7.37 3.77
C ALA A 30 7.98 -8.19 3.19
N GLU A 31 8.80 -8.83 4.02
CA GLU A 31 9.90 -9.72 3.61
C GLU A 31 9.39 -10.95 2.85
N ARG A 32 8.30 -11.57 3.31
CA ARG A 32 7.67 -12.68 2.56
C ARG A 32 7.15 -12.22 1.21
N LEU A 33 6.53 -11.04 1.14
CA LEU A 33 6.03 -10.49 -0.12
C LEU A 33 7.18 -10.14 -1.08
N ALA A 34 8.21 -9.47 -0.55
CA ALA A 34 9.41 -9.09 -1.27
C ALA A 34 10.28 -10.30 -1.67
N GLY A 35 10.12 -11.45 -1.00
CA GLY A 35 10.93 -12.65 -1.19
C GLY A 35 12.41 -12.46 -0.79
N THR A 36 12.70 -11.42 -0.02
CA THR A 36 14.06 -11.01 0.37
C THR A 36 13.99 -10.20 1.66
N PRO A 37 15.08 -10.11 2.45
CA PRO A 37 15.12 -9.21 3.59
C PRO A 37 14.85 -7.77 3.16
N VAL A 38 14.07 -7.04 3.94
CA VAL A 38 13.82 -5.61 3.74
C VAL A 38 14.48 -4.83 4.86
N GLU A 39 14.79 -3.56 4.59
CA GLU A 39 15.25 -2.60 5.58
C GLU A 39 14.10 -2.21 6.53
N ASP A 40 14.42 -1.42 7.54
CA ASP A 40 13.42 -0.97 8.51
C ASP A 40 12.33 -0.12 7.83
N PRO A 41 11.06 -0.25 8.27
CA PRO A 41 9.96 0.51 7.70
C PRO A 41 10.20 2.00 7.78
N VAL A 42 10.05 2.69 6.65
CA VAL A 42 10.09 4.15 6.59
C VAL A 42 8.66 4.67 6.50
N PRO A 43 8.11 5.26 7.56
CA PRO A 43 6.81 5.92 7.50
C PRO A 43 6.91 7.20 6.66
N VAL A 44 6.00 7.37 5.71
CA VAL A 44 5.91 8.54 4.84
C VAL A 44 4.47 9.07 4.87
N ARG A 45 4.22 10.11 5.67
CA ARG A 45 2.86 10.67 5.88
C ARG A 45 1.87 9.58 6.34
N GLU A 46 1.03 9.10 5.43
CA GLU A 46 -0.06 8.14 5.66
C GLU A 46 0.26 6.77 5.01
N SER A 47 1.52 6.58 4.62
CA SER A 47 2.04 5.36 4.04
C SER A 47 3.27 4.84 4.78
N CYS A 48 3.62 3.58 4.51
CA CYS A 48 4.81 2.93 5.01
C CYS A 48 5.53 2.22 3.88
N THR A 49 6.83 2.45 3.74
CA THR A 49 7.65 1.85 2.69
C THR A 49 8.70 0.92 3.30
N TYR A 50 8.81 -0.27 2.73
CA TYR A 50 9.84 -1.26 3.02
C TYR A 50 10.68 -1.44 1.76
N THR A 51 11.96 -1.18 1.84
CA THR A 51 12.87 -1.29 0.68
C THR A 51 13.87 -2.40 0.93
N ALA A 52 14.10 -3.25 -0.06
CA ALA A 52 15.15 -4.26 0.01
C ALA A 52 16.54 -3.61 -0.14
N PRO A 53 17.57 -4.13 0.55
CA PRO A 53 18.91 -3.58 0.46
C PRO A 53 19.47 -3.69 -0.96
N VAL A 54 20.24 -2.68 -1.37
CA VAL A 54 20.82 -2.57 -2.72
C VAL A 54 21.81 -3.68 -3.08
N THR A 55 22.25 -4.46 -2.10
CA THR A 55 23.14 -5.61 -2.28
C THR A 55 22.40 -6.89 -2.69
N GLY A 56 21.06 -6.87 -2.68
CA GLY A 56 20.20 -8.01 -2.97
C GLY A 56 19.28 -7.79 -4.18
N PRO A 57 18.32 -8.70 -4.40
CA PRO A 57 17.31 -8.53 -5.44
C PRO A 57 16.45 -7.28 -5.15
N THR A 58 16.15 -6.51 -6.20
CA THR A 58 15.32 -5.31 -6.08
C THR A 58 13.89 -5.69 -5.70
N ALA A 59 13.47 -5.23 -4.52
CA ALA A 59 12.10 -5.31 -4.06
C ALA A 59 11.75 -4.09 -3.21
N GLN A 60 10.52 -3.60 -3.33
CA GLN A 60 9.98 -2.55 -2.48
C GLN A 60 8.49 -2.83 -2.23
N VAL A 61 8.07 -2.70 -0.98
CA VAL A 61 6.67 -2.83 -0.56
C VAL A 61 6.21 -1.48 -0.04
N GLU A 62 5.11 -0.97 -0.57
CA GLU A 62 4.54 0.31 -0.16
C GLU A 62 3.11 0.08 0.32
N VAL A 63 2.81 0.56 1.52
CA VAL A 63 1.51 0.43 2.17
C VAL A 63 0.90 1.81 2.28
N TYR A 64 -0.24 2.05 1.66
CA TYR A 64 -0.94 3.32 1.65
C TYR A 64 -2.26 3.18 2.40
N VAL A 65 -2.57 4.12 3.30
CA VAL A 65 -3.82 4.12 4.07
C VAL A 65 -4.61 5.41 3.86
N GLY A 66 -5.91 5.28 3.62
CA GLY A 66 -6.85 6.38 3.40
C GLY A 66 -7.15 6.64 1.92
N ASP A 67 -7.56 7.86 1.60
CA ASP A 67 -8.07 8.22 0.27
C ASP A 67 -7.06 8.00 -0.86
N GLY A 68 -5.75 8.07 -0.56
CA GLY A 68 -4.69 7.74 -1.51
C GLY A 68 -4.79 6.32 -2.06
N ALA A 69 -5.18 5.35 -1.23
CA ALA A 69 -5.36 3.97 -1.63
C ALA A 69 -6.54 3.80 -2.60
N LYS A 70 -7.67 4.48 -2.32
CA LYS A 70 -8.83 4.49 -3.22
C LYS A 70 -8.50 5.12 -4.56
N LYS A 71 -7.86 6.30 -4.54
CA LYS A 71 -7.44 7.01 -5.75
C LYS A 71 -6.52 6.16 -6.62
N TYR A 72 -5.63 5.38 -6.02
CA TYR A 72 -4.77 4.47 -6.75
C TYR A 72 -5.57 3.36 -7.46
N LEU A 73 -6.52 2.73 -6.78
CA LEU A 73 -7.43 1.76 -7.41
C LEU A 73 -8.21 2.36 -8.59
N ASP A 74 -8.73 3.58 -8.42
CA ASP A 74 -9.47 4.27 -9.48
C ASP A 74 -8.58 4.54 -10.71
N ILE A 75 -7.32 4.94 -10.49
CA ILE A 75 -6.33 5.12 -11.58
C ILE A 75 -6.01 3.79 -12.27
N GLU A 76 -5.79 2.71 -11.52
CA GLU A 76 -5.52 1.38 -12.11
C GLU A 76 -6.68 0.90 -13.00
N ARG A 77 -7.92 1.19 -12.59
CA ARG A 77 -9.12 0.90 -13.37
C ARG A 77 -9.21 1.75 -14.64
N ASP A 78 -8.93 3.04 -14.53
CA ASP A 78 -8.96 3.98 -15.66
C ASP A 78 -7.88 3.64 -16.71
N LEU A 79 -6.69 3.25 -16.25
CA LEU A 79 -5.59 2.78 -17.11
C LEU A 79 -5.86 1.42 -17.76
N GLY A 80 -6.94 0.73 -17.40
CA GLY A 80 -7.31 -0.57 -17.95
C GLY A 80 -6.45 -1.72 -17.45
N HIS A 81 -5.80 -1.59 -16.30
CA HIS A 81 -5.08 -2.69 -15.68
C HIS A 81 -6.05 -3.79 -15.24
N GLU A 82 -5.56 -5.04 -15.21
CA GLU A 82 -6.38 -6.17 -14.78
C GLU A 82 -6.59 -6.13 -13.26
N VAL A 83 -7.66 -5.47 -12.84
CA VAL A 83 -8.12 -5.38 -11.46
C VAL A 83 -9.14 -6.49 -11.19
N ARG A 84 -8.74 -7.52 -10.45
CA ARG A 84 -9.62 -8.63 -10.10
C ARG A 84 -10.24 -8.42 -8.72
N PRO A 85 -11.57 -8.55 -8.56
CA PRO A 85 -12.19 -8.52 -7.25
C PRO A 85 -11.77 -9.75 -6.45
N LEU A 86 -11.48 -9.57 -5.16
CA LEU A 86 -11.09 -10.62 -4.23
C LEU A 86 -12.20 -10.79 -3.18
N ALA A 87 -12.99 -11.86 -3.34
CA ALA A 87 -14.04 -12.17 -2.37
C ALA A 87 -13.47 -12.69 -1.04
N GLY A 88 -14.12 -12.31 0.07
CA GLY A 88 -13.77 -12.76 1.41
C GLY A 88 -12.60 -12.01 2.06
N VAL A 89 -12.26 -10.82 1.55
CA VAL A 89 -11.22 -9.93 2.10
C VAL A 89 -11.82 -8.54 2.30
N GLY A 90 -12.03 -8.14 3.56
CA GLY A 90 -12.67 -6.86 3.89
C GLY A 90 -14.13 -6.76 3.40
N ASP A 91 -14.63 -5.53 3.33
CA ASP A 91 -15.92 -5.20 2.70
C ASP A 91 -15.79 -5.19 1.18
N GLU A 92 -14.67 -4.66 0.68
CA GLU A 92 -14.34 -4.63 -0.74
C GLU A 92 -12.84 -4.87 -0.92
N ALA A 93 -12.46 -5.82 -1.76
CA ALA A 93 -11.05 -6.04 -2.07
C ALA A 93 -10.82 -6.28 -3.54
N HIS A 94 -9.68 -5.80 -4.01
CA HIS A 94 -9.23 -5.89 -5.38
C HIS A 94 -7.76 -6.26 -5.41
N LEU A 95 -7.35 -6.97 -6.45
CA LEU A 95 -5.99 -7.44 -6.65
C LEU A 95 -5.59 -7.21 -8.10
N THR A 96 -4.40 -6.64 -8.29
CA THR A 96 -3.72 -6.55 -9.57
C THR A 96 -2.51 -7.48 -9.55
N ALA A 97 -1.70 -7.45 -10.61
CA ALA A 97 -0.46 -8.24 -10.62
C ALA A 97 0.60 -7.70 -9.64
N GLU A 98 0.56 -6.40 -9.33
CA GLU A 98 1.61 -5.73 -8.55
C GLU A 98 1.08 -5.11 -7.25
N ALA A 99 -0.24 -5.03 -7.05
CA ALA A 99 -0.83 -4.40 -5.89
C ALA A 99 -2.13 -5.09 -5.46
N PHE A 100 -2.54 -4.83 -4.22
CA PHE A 100 -3.90 -5.13 -3.78
C PHE A 100 -4.49 -3.93 -3.04
N PHE A 101 -5.81 -3.87 -3.03
CA PHE A 101 -6.61 -2.80 -2.45
C PHE A 101 -7.68 -3.42 -1.58
N ILE A 102 -7.87 -2.90 -0.37
CA ILE A 102 -8.87 -3.38 0.59
C ILE A 102 -9.60 -2.15 1.14
N ARG A 103 -10.93 -2.24 1.20
CA ARG A 103 -11.79 -1.35 1.96
C ARG A 103 -12.37 -2.11 3.13
N LYS A 104 -12.33 -1.50 4.31
CA LYS A 104 -13.11 -1.91 5.48
C LYS A 104 -13.77 -0.69 6.09
N GLY A 105 -15.10 -0.66 6.11
CA GLY A 105 -15.87 0.56 6.41
C GLY A 105 -15.46 1.72 5.49
N ASP A 106 -15.03 2.84 6.08
CA ASP A 106 -14.56 4.04 5.38
C ASP A 106 -13.03 4.03 5.11
N VAL A 107 -12.30 3.03 5.61
CA VAL A 107 -10.84 2.98 5.47
C VAL A 107 -10.44 2.17 4.24
N TRP A 108 -9.63 2.78 3.37
CA TRP A 108 -8.98 2.12 2.25
C TRP A 108 -7.51 1.85 2.55
N VAL A 109 -7.03 0.69 2.15
CA VAL A 109 -5.62 0.29 2.25
C VAL A 109 -5.19 -0.25 0.90
N ALA A 110 -4.08 0.26 0.36
CA ALA A 110 -3.45 -0.26 -0.84
C ALA A 110 -2.04 -0.73 -0.48
N VAL A 111 -1.67 -1.91 -0.94
CA VAL A 111 -0.29 -2.38 -0.82
C VAL A 111 0.23 -2.66 -2.21
N ARG A 112 1.34 -2.00 -2.55
CA ARG A 112 2.05 -2.17 -3.81
C ARG A 112 3.34 -2.92 -3.57
N LEU A 113 3.62 -3.86 -4.46
CA LEU A 113 4.88 -4.59 -4.55
C LEU A 113 5.58 -4.22 -5.84
N MET A 114 6.78 -3.68 -5.72
CA MET A 114 7.69 -3.40 -6.83
C MET A 114 8.80 -4.45 -6.79
N ARG A 115 8.86 -5.33 -7.78
CA ARG A 115 9.90 -6.36 -7.93
C ARG A 115 10.30 -6.49 -9.40
N LEU A 116 11.54 -6.90 -9.65
CA LEU A 116 12.05 -7.17 -11.00
C LEU A 116 11.76 -8.62 -11.46
N ASN A 117 10.59 -9.17 -11.13
CA ASN A 117 10.14 -10.49 -11.56
C ASN A 117 8.88 -10.39 -12.44
N ASP A 118 8.37 -11.54 -12.87
CA ASP A 118 7.11 -11.58 -13.61
C ASP A 118 5.96 -11.21 -12.65
N PRO A 119 5.19 -10.14 -12.91
CA PRO A 119 4.21 -9.63 -11.95
C PRO A 119 3.07 -10.64 -11.72
N GLN A 120 2.85 -11.58 -12.64
CA GLN A 120 1.89 -12.66 -12.46
C GLN A 120 2.25 -13.58 -11.27
N GLU A 121 3.53 -13.79 -11.00
CA GLU A 121 4.00 -14.63 -9.89
C GLU A 121 3.73 -13.99 -8.51
N ASN A 122 3.52 -12.67 -8.46
CA ASN A 122 3.26 -11.94 -7.22
C ASN A 122 1.80 -12.02 -6.75
N ARG A 123 0.89 -12.53 -7.58
CA ARG A 123 -0.55 -12.54 -7.29
C ARG A 123 -0.92 -13.37 -6.08
N GLU A 124 -0.42 -14.60 -6.01
CA GLU A 124 -0.69 -15.48 -4.86
C GLU A 124 -0.16 -14.91 -3.53
N PRO A 125 1.10 -14.45 -3.43
CA PRO A 125 1.59 -13.85 -2.19
C PRO A 125 0.87 -12.52 -1.85
N LEU A 126 0.51 -11.70 -2.84
CA LEU A 126 -0.32 -10.50 -2.64
C LEU A 126 -1.70 -10.86 -2.08
N GLN A 127 -2.35 -11.89 -2.61
CA GLN A 127 -3.66 -12.34 -2.15
C GLN A 127 -3.62 -12.83 -0.70
N SER A 128 -2.57 -13.58 -0.35
CA SER A 128 -2.35 -14.07 1.01
C SER A 128 -2.11 -12.92 2.00
N LEU A 129 -1.31 -11.93 1.60
CA LEU A 129 -1.09 -10.74 2.41
C LEU A 129 -2.37 -9.91 2.56
N ALA A 130 -3.17 -9.77 1.49
CA ALA A 130 -4.43 -9.03 1.53
C ALA A 130 -5.38 -9.61 2.59
N ARG A 131 -5.51 -10.93 2.67
CA ARG A 131 -6.29 -11.62 3.73
C ARG A 131 -5.76 -11.31 5.12
N THR A 132 -4.44 -11.29 5.28
CA THR A 132 -3.79 -10.99 6.57
C THR A 132 -4.05 -9.55 7.00
N VAL A 133 -3.92 -8.59 6.08
CA VAL A 133 -4.18 -7.17 6.35
C VAL A 133 -5.66 -6.93 6.67
N ALA A 134 -6.59 -7.53 5.93
CA ALA A 134 -8.03 -7.41 6.21
C ALA A 134 -8.45 -7.96 7.59
N GLY A 135 -7.71 -8.93 8.12
CA GLY A 135 -7.90 -9.46 9.47
C GLY A 135 -7.37 -8.54 10.58
N ARG A 136 -6.52 -7.57 10.24
CA ARG A 136 -5.92 -6.59 11.17
C ARG A 136 -6.55 -5.20 11.10
N MET A 137 -7.17 -4.87 9.98
CA MET A 137 -8.14 -3.76 9.86
C MET A 137 -9.40 -4.09 10.66
#